data_AF-C4FKS8-F1
#
_entry.id   AF-C4FKS8-F1
#
_cell.length_a   1.000
_cell.length_b   1.000
_cell.length_c   1.000
_cell.angle_alpha   90.00
_cell.angle_beta   90.00
_cell.angle_gamma   90.00
#
_symmetry.space_group_name_H-M   'P 1'
#
loop_
_entity.id
_entity.type
_entity.pdbx_description
1 polymer ?
#
loop_
_entity_poly.entity_id
_entity_poly.type
_entity_poly.pdbx_seq_one_letter_code
_entity_poly.pdbx_strand_id
1 'polypeptide(L)' 'MEKKKVVYRRHDRNNIPLLPPEIRKNTFKEYSLGFGHTAAKDEADRCILCKKP' A
#
# COMPACT_ATOMS: atom_id res chain seq x y z
N MET A 1 17.23 -13.10 -16.52
CA MET A 1 16.39 -11.91 -16.78
C MET A 1 15.08 -12.07 -16.02
N GLU A 2 14.89 -11.32 -14.93
CA GLU A 2 13.61 -11.29 -14.24
C GLU A 2 12.55 -10.73 -15.17
N LYS A 3 11.46 -11.48 -15.38
CA LYS A 3 10.33 -11.01 -16.18
C LYS A 3 9.68 -9.84 -15.43
N LYS A 4 9.65 -8.66 -16.04
CA LYS A 4 8.91 -7.51 -15.50
C LYS A 4 7.45 -7.92 -15.32
N LYS A 5 6.96 -7.86 -14.08
CA LYS A 5 5.56 -8.14 -13.76
C LYS A 5 4.68 -7.11 -14.48
N VAL A 6 3.65 -7.58 -15.19
CA VAL A 6 2.65 -6.69 -15.78
C VAL A 6 1.90 -6.05 -14.62
N VAL A 7 2.05 -4.73 -14.44
CA VAL A 7 1.37 -3.98 -13.39
C VAL A 7 0.03 -3.50 -13.92
N TYR A 8 -1.06 -3.98 -13.33
CA TYR A 8 -2.39 -3.50 -13.63
C TYR A 8 -2.78 -2.48 -12.56
N ARG A 9 -2.77 -1.19 -12.97
CA ARG A 9 -3.02 -0.04 -12.08
C ARG A 9 -4.26 -0.17 -11.18
N ARG A 10 -5.28 -0.94 -11.59
CA ARG A 10 -6.53 -1.15 -10.82
C ARG A 10 -6.52 -2.32 -9.84
N HIS A 11 -5.71 -3.35 -10.09
CA HIS A 11 -5.74 -4.60 -9.34
C HIS A 11 -4.57 -4.73 -8.37
N ASP A 12 -3.44 -4.10 -8.69
CA ASP A 12 -2.28 -4.07 -7.82
C ASP A 12 -2.43 -2.93 -6.79
N ARG A 13 -2.59 -3.28 -5.51
CA ARG A 13 -2.60 -2.32 -4.40
C ARG A 13 -1.19 -1.99 -3.98
N ASN A 14 -0.98 -0.76 -3.52
CA ASN A 14 0.28 -0.39 -2.90
C ASN A 14 0.44 -1.07 -1.53
N ASN A 15 1.64 -1.57 -1.26
CA ASN A 15 1.94 -2.16 0.04
C ASN A 15 2.05 -1.08 1.11
N ILE A 16 1.30 -1.22 2.19
CA ILE A 16 1.42 -0.33 3.35
C ILE A 16 2.71 -0.69 4.09
N PRO A 17 3.56 0.29 4.44
CA PRO A 17 4.71 0.07 5.32
C PRO A 17 4.27 -0.44 6.69
N LEU A 18 4.87 -1.53 7.14
CA LEU A 18 4.56 -2.20 8.40
C LEU A 18 5.77 -2.17 9.32
N LEU A 19 5.53 -2.10 10.62
CA LEU A 19 6.60 -2.18 11.61
C LEU A 19 7.23 -3.60 11.60
N PRO A 20 8.57 -3.73 11.53
CA PRO A 20 9.23 -5.02 11.50
C PRO A 20 8.89 -5.92 12.70
N PRO A 21 8.80 -7.25 12.52
CA PRO A 21 8.46 -8.19 13.58
C PRO A 21 9.36 -8.11 14.81
N GLU A 22 10.66 -7.86 14.62
CA GLU A 22 11.65 -7.79 15.69
C GLU A 22 11.42 -6.59 16.61
N ILE A 23 10.84 -5.52 16.08
CA ILE A 23 10.58 -4.26 16.78
C ILE A 23 9.17 -4.26 17.38
N ARG A 24 8.16 -4.68 16.61
CA ARG A 24 6.75 -4.63 17.05
C ARG A 24 6.46 -5.51 18.27
N LYS A 25 7.23 -6.58 18.50
CA LYS A 25 7.10 -7.43 19.69
C LYS A 25 7.49 -6.73 20.99
N ASN A 26 8.30 -5.67 20.90
CA ASN A 26 8.87 -4.96 22.05
C ASN A 26 8.20 -3.60 22.31
N THR A 27 7.21 -3.19 21.51
CA THR A 27 6.58 -1.87 21.61
C THR A 27 5.08 -1.94 21.35
N PHE A 28 4.30 -1.09 22.01
CA PHE A 28 2.87 -0.89 21.74
C PHE A 28 2.61 0.22 20.70
N LYS A 29 3.60 0.52 19.87
CA LYS A 29 3.44 1.47 18.77
C LYS A 29 2.53 0.88 17.71
N GLU A 30 1.89 1.74 16.92
CA GLU A 30 1.06 1.33 15.81
C GLU A 30 1.84 0.43 14.83
N TYR A 31 1.21 -0.69 14.45
CA TYR A 31 1.83 -1.68 13.58
C TYR A 31 1.82 -1.23 12.10
N SER A 32 0.73 -0.60 11.68
CA SER A 32 0.56 -0.07 10.33
C SER A 32 1.03 1.38 10.31
N LEU A 33 2.08 1.68 9.56
CA LEU A 33 2.65 3.03 9.52
C LEU A 33 1.89 3.95 8.53
N GLY A 34 0.97 3.39 7.76
CA GLY A 34 0.19 4.12 6.76
C GLY A 34 0.98 4.49 5.51
N PHE A 35 0.28 5.01 4.50
CA PHE A 35 0.92 5.44 3.26
C PHE A 35 1.62 6.79 3.41
N GLY A 36 2.80 6.90 2.81
CA GLY A 36 3.42 8.19 2.53
C GLY A 36 2.66 8.96 1.43
N HIS A 37 2.98 10.24 1.26
CA HIS A 37 2.26 11.14 0.36
C HIS A 37 2.14 10.61 -1.09
N THR A 38 3.23 10.09 -1.65
CA THR A 38 3.26 9.59 -3.03
C THR A 38 2.44 8.31 -3.20
N ALA A 39 2.60 7.34 -2.30
CA ALA A 39 1.87 6.07 -2.33
C ALA A 39 0.36 6.27 -2.09
N ALA A 40 0.00 7.23 -1.23
CA ALA A 40 -1.40 7.59 -0.98
C ALA A 40 -2.07 8.20 -2.22
N LYS A 41 -1.36 9.10 -2.93
CA LYS A 41 -1.87 9.69 -4.17
C LYS A 41 -2.07 8.63 -5.25
N ASP A 42 -1.11 7.73 -5.39
CA ASP A 42 -1.18 6.64 -6.38
C ASP A 42 -2.32 5.65 -6.06
N GLU A 43 -2.52 5.29 -4.79
CA GLU A 43 -3.66 4.44 -4.39
C GLU A 43 -5.01 5.15 -4.59
N ALA A 44 -5.07 6.48 -4.43
CA ALA A 44 -6.28 7.27 -4.70
C ALA A 44 -6.67 7.26 -6.18
N ASP A 45 -5.70 7.34 -7.08
CA ASP A 45 -5.90 7.26 -8.54
C ASP A 45 -6.44 5.91 -9.01
N ARG A 46 -6.41 4.88 -8.15
CA ARG A 46 -7.00 3.56 -8.43
C ARG A 46 -8.52 3.59 -8.45
N CYS A 47 -9.14 4.55 -7.75
CA CYS A 47 -10.58 4.69 -7.69
C CYS A 47 -11.17 4.99 -9.07
N ILE A 48 -12.23 4.27 -9.45
CA ILE A 48 -12.92 4.48 -10.74
C ILE A 48 -14.11 5.44 -10.63
N LEU A 49 -14.29 6.07 -9.46
CA LEU A 49 -15.38 7.02 -9.18
C LEU A 49 -16.75 6.47 -9.62
N CYS A 50 -17.08 5.26 -9.16
CA CYS A 50 -18.33 4.59 -9.50
C CYS A 50 -19.53 5.50 -9.22
N LYS A 51 -20.46 5.61 -10.19
CA LYS A 51 -21.74 6.32 -9.99
C LYS A 51 -22.57 5.72 -8.85
N LYS A 52 -22.45 4.41 -8.63
CA LYS A 52 -22.98 3.66 -7.49
C LYS A 52 -21.82 2.83 -6.92
N PRO A 53 -21.25 3.21 -5.77
CA PRO A 53 -20.07 2.56 -5.21
C PRO A 53 -20.33 1.15 -4.70
#